data_AF-A3ZM07-F1
#
_entry.id   AF-A3ZM07-F1
#
_cell.length_a   1.000
_cell.length_b   1.000
_cell.length_c   1.000
_cell.angle_alpha   90.00
_cell.angle_beta   90.00
_cell.angle_gamma   90.00
#
_symmetry.space_group_name_H-M   'P 1'
#
loop_
_entity.id
_entity.type
_entity.pdbx_description
1 polymer ?
#
loop_
_entity_poly.entity_id
_entity_poly.type
_entity_poly.pdbx_seq_one_letter_code
_entity_poly.pdbx_strand_id
1 'polypeptide(L)'
;MQKNDTDQTIPLLPGFEALLLKTPEANRTGWAFNPESLQLRLGRKVKHQRPDAEWVGKVISRIGKEAKIIVADADKKTGRPVKYASAHDLRRSCGNRLRNAGVPPLVISRVMRHASWETTRKHYAPGDVQKDAQKLIDHLLQ
;
A
#
# COMPACT_ATOMS: atom_id res chain seq x y z
N MET A 1 3.89 10.64 -12.05
CA MET A 1 4.95 11.54 -11.59
C MET A 1 4.79 11.74 -10.08
N GLN A 2 5.83 11.43 -9.29
CA GLN A 2 5.82 11.79 -7.87
C GLN A 2 5.76 13.31 -7.74
N LYS A 3 5.08 13.85 -6.72
CA LYS A 3 4.87 15.29 -6.53
C LYS A 3 6.16 16.12 -6.42
N ASN A 4 7.32 15.48 -6.26
CA ASN A 4 8.60 16.14 -5.99
C ASN A 4 9.58 16.02 -7.17
N ASP A 5 9.14 15.54 -8.34
CA ASP A 5 10.00 15.33 -9.53
C ASP A 5 11.31 14.58 -9.23
N THR A 6 11.25 13.66 -8.27
CA THR A 6 12.38 12.85 -7.85
C THR A 6 11.99 11.38 -7.91
N ASP A 7 12.79 10.60 -8.64
CA ASP A 7 12.73 9.15 -8.58
C ASP A 7 13.24 8.68 -7.21
N GLN A 8 12.45 7.83 -6.56
CA GLN A 8 12.77 7.28 -5.25
C GLN A 8 12.73 5.76 -5.31
N THR A 9 13.85 5.15 -4.98
CA THR A 9 13.93 3.71 -4.79
C THR A 9 13.40 3.36 -3.40
N ILE A 10 12.51 2.38 -3.32
CA ILE A 10 11.97 1.85 -2.06
C ILE A 10 12.24 0.36 -1.96
N PRO A 11 12.48 -0.17 -0.75
CA PRO A 11 12.61 -1.61 -0.56
C PRO A 11 11.26 -2.30 -0.84
N LEU A 12 11.30 -3.41 -1.58
CA LEU A 12 10.12 -4.22 -1.86
C LEU A 12 9.84 -5.14 -0.66
N LEU A 13 8.55 -5.35 -0.39
CA LEU A 13 8.14 -6.42 0.52
C LEU A 13 8.35 -7.76 -0.19
N PRO A 14 8.83 -8.82 0.50
CA PRO A 14 9.12 -10.12 -0.14
C PRO A 14 7.94 -10.71 -0.93
N GLY A 15 6.71 -10.62 -0.39
CA GLY A 15 5.52 -11.08 -1.10
C GLY A 15 5.11 -10.22 -2.31
N PHE A 16 5.55 -8.97 -2.35
CA PHE A 16 5.24 -8.07 -3.47
C PHE A 16 6.15 -8.32 -4.67
N GLU A 17 7.43 -8.65 -4.44
CA GLU A 17 8.34 -9.09 -5.52
C GLU A 17 7.77 -10.33 -6.23
N ALA A 18 7.39 -11.35 -5.46
CA ALA A 18 6.79 -12.57 -6.02
C ALA A 18 5.53 -12.27 -6.85
N LEU A 19 4.72 -11.28 -6.44
CA LEU A 19 3.56 -10.85 -7.21
C LEU A 19 3.96 -10.21 -8.54
N LEU A 20 4.98 -9.35 -8.56
CA LEU A 20 5.45 -8.70 -9.78
C LEU A 20 6.05 -9.71 -10.77
N LEU A 21 6.81 -10.69 -10.26
CA LEU A 21 7.44 -11.73 -11.08
C LEU A 21 6.44 -12.67 -11.76
N LYS A 22 5.17 -12.71 -11.33
CA LYS A 22 4.10 -13.44 -12.05
C LYS A 22 3.85 -12.92 -13.46
N THR A 23 4.24 -11.68 -13.75
CA THR A 23 4.15 -11.14 -15.11
C THR A 23 5.41 -11.53 -15.89
N PRO A 24 5.31 -12.34 -16.97
CA PRO A 24 6.43 -12.71 -17.80
C PRO A 24 7.14 -11.50 -18.37
N GLU A 25 8.46 -11.58 -18.55
CA GLU A 25 9.30 -10.44 -18.97
C GLU A 25 8.80 -9.78 -20.26
N ALA A 26 8.42 -10.59 -21.26
CA ALA A 26 7.84 -10.12 -22.52
C ALA A 26 6.56 -9.27 -22.35
N ASN A 27 5.85 -9.42 -21.23
CA ASN A 27 4.59 -8.74 -20.93
C ASN A 27 4.77 -7.59 -19.92
N ARG A 28 6.00 -7.28 -19.47
CA ARG A 28 6.29 -6.22 -18.49
C ARG A 28 6.29 -4.82 -19.13
N THR A 29 5.17 -4.47 -19.75
CA THR A 29 4.97 -3.16 -20.39
C THR A 29 3.77 -2.45 -19.77
N GLY A 30 3.84 -1.13 -19.64
CA GLY A 30 2.74 -0.31 -19.11
C GLY A 30 2.63 -0.35 -17.58
N TRP A 31 1.40 -0.43 -17.07
CA TRP A 31 1.13 -0.32 -15.63
C TRP A 31 1.24 -1.68 -14.93
N ALA A 32 2.02 -1.77 -13.85
CA ALA A 32 2.08 -2.96 -12.99
C ALA A 32 0.71 -3.36 -12.40
N PHE A 33 -0.16 -2.38 -12.15
CA PHE A 33 -1.56 -2.60 -11.80
C PHE A 33 -2.45 -1.81 -12.74
N ASN A 34 -3.17 -2.50 -13.63
CA ASN A 34 -4.12 -1.89 -14.57
C ASN A 34 -5.56 -2.32 -14.24
N PRO A 35 -6.16 -1.83 -13.14
CA PRO A 35 -7.50 -2.27 -12.75
C PRO A 35 -8.52 -1.84 -13.79
N GLU A 36 -9.34 -2.77 -14.24
CA GLU A 36 -10.45 -2.49 -15.14
C GLU A 36 -11.62 -1.82 -14.39
N SER A 37 -12.37 -1.00 -15.12
CA SER A 37 -13.56 -0.36 -14.57
C SER A 37 -14.69 -1.37 -14.40
N LEU A 38 -15.21 -1.48 -13.17
CA LEU A 38 -16.40 -2.29 -12.89
C LEU A 38 -17.69 -1.71 -13.52
N GLN A 39 -17.64 -0.50 -14.12
CA GLN A 39 -18.80 0.13 -14.74
C GLN A 39 -19.36 -0.68 -15.92
N LEU A 40 -18.49 -1.37 -16.69
CA LEU A 40 -18.92 -2.29 -17.77
C LEU A 40 -19.82 -3.40 -17.24
N ARG A 41 -19.44 -4.02 -16.12
CA ARG A 41 -20.20 -5.11 -15.50
C ARG A 41 -21.53 -4.65 -14.92
N LEU A 42 -21.72 -3.35 -14.73
CA LEU A 42 -22.94 -2.73 -14.21
C LEU A 42 -23.80 -2.09 -15.32
N GLY A 43 -23.48 -2.33 -16.60
CA GLY A 43 -24.23 -1.78 -17.74
C GLY A 43 -24.12 -0.26 -17.88
N ARG A 44 -23.12 0.39 -17.26
CA ARG A 44 -22.94 1.84 -17.30
C ARG A 44 -21.91 2.22 -18.37
N LYS A 45 -22.13 3.37 -19.04
CA LYS A 45 -21.15 3.92 -19.99
C LYS A 45 -19.83 4.16 -19.28
N VAL A 46 -18.78 3.52 -19.77
CA VAL A 46 -17.42 3.66 -19.26
C VAL A 46 -16.88 5.01 -19.72
N LYS A 47 -16.44 5.85 -18.77
CA LYS A 47 -15.36 6.77 -19.11
C LYS A 47 -14.13 5.91 -19.35
N HIS A 48 -13.51 5.95 -20.54
CA HIS A 48 -12.33 5.17 -20.97
C HIS A 48 -11.05 5.45 -20.14
N GLN A 49 -11.17 5.56 -18.83
CA GLN A 49 -10.14 6.02 -17.94
C GLN A 49 -9.93 4.95 -16.87
N ARG A 50 -8.65 4.63 -16.64
CA ARG A 50 -8.22 3.82 -15.51
C ARG A 50 -8.80 4.42 -14.23
N PRO A 51 -9.36 3.61 -13.32
CA PRO A 51 -9.88 4.11 -12.06
C PRO A 51 -8.83 4.90 -11.29
N ASP A 52 -9.21 6.07 -10.79
CA ASP A 52 -8.37 6.88 -9.93
C ASP A 52 -8.24 6.27 -8.52
N ALA A 53 -7.33 6.82 -7.72
CA ALA A 53 -7.06 6.36 -6.37
C ALA A 53 -8.27 6.51 -5.43
N GLU A 54 -9.15 7.49 -5.68
CA GLU A 54 -10.35 7.71 -4.88
C GLU A 54 -11.34 6.57 -5.10
N TRP A 55 -11.60 6.20 -6.36
CA TRP A 55 -12.46 5.09 -6.71
C TRP A 55 -11.91 3.76 -6.21
N VAL A 56 -10.61 3.51 -6.39
CA VAL A 56 -9.95 2.30 -5.87
C VAL A 56 -10.09 2.24 -4.35
N GLY A 57 -9.90 3.37 -3.66
CA GLY A 57 -10.12 3.47 -2.21
C GLY A 57 -11.55 3.12 -1.79
N LYS A 58 -12.56 3.59 -2.54
CA LYS A 58 -13.97 3.24 -2.31
C LYS A 58 -14.21 1.74 -2.50
N VAL A 59 -13.64 1.14 -3.53
CA VAL A 59 -13.76 -0.31 -3.79
C VAL A 59 -13.13 -1.12 -2.65
N ILE A 60 -11.92 -0.76 -2.19
CA ILE A 60 -11.26 -1.43 -1.06
C ILE A 60 -12.12 -1.33 0.21
N SER A 61 -12.67 -0.16 0.52
CA SER A 61 -13.56 0.00 1.68
C SER A 61 -14.84 -0.83 1.59
N ARG A 62 -15.40 -0.99 0.38
CA ARG A 62 -16.54 -1.89 0.16
C ARG A 62 -16.15 -3.34 0.41
N ILE A 63 -14.99 -3.78 -0.07
CA ILE A 63 -14.47 -5.12 0.21
C ILE A 63 -14.32 -5.33 1.72
N GLY A 64 -13.76 -4.36 2.46
CA GLY A 64 -13.64 -4.45 3.91
C GLY A 64 -14.98 -4.56 4.63
N LYS A 65 -16.02 -3.87 4.14
CA LYS A 65 -17.39 -3.96 4.67
C LYS A 65 -18.02 -5.32 4.38
N GLU A 66 -17.96 -5.81 3.14
CA GLU A 66 -18.52 -7.11 2.75
C GLU A 66 -17.79 -8.27 3.46
N ALA A 67 -16.48 -8.15 3.65
CA ALA A 67 -15.68 -9.09 4.44
C ALA A 67 -15.90 -8.95 5.97
N LYS A 68 -16.72 -7.99 6.41
CA LYS A 68 -17.04 -7.71 7.82
C LYS A 68 -15.81 -7.45 8.70
N ILE A 69 -14.78 -6.82 8.14
CA ILE A 69 -13.55 -6.48 8.87
C ILE A 69 -13.78 -5.14 9.58
N ILE A 70 -14.12 -5.20 10.87
CA ILE A 70 -14.35 -4.03 11.72
C ILE A 70 -13.01 -3.52 12.25
N VAL A 71 -12.76 -2.21 12.10
CA VAL A 71 -11.56 -1.53 12.60
C VAL A 71 -11.86 -0.53 13.72
N ALA A 72 -13.13 -0.17 13.91
CA ALA A 72 -13.62 0.53 15.08
C ALA A 72 -15.12 0.24 15.27
N ASP A 73 -15.51 -0.03 16.51
CA ASP A 73 -16.91 -0.23 16.86
C ASP A 73 -17.74 1.05 16.73
N ALA A 74 -19.07 0.87 16.65
CA ALA A 74 -19.98 1.99 16.73
C ALA A 74 -19.90 2.63 18.12
N ASP A 75 -19.83 3.95 18.15
CA ASP A 75 -19.85 4.72 19.38
C ASP A 75 -21.24 5.29 19.60
N LYS A 76 -21.96 4.71 20.56
CA LYS A 76 -23.32 5.13 20.92
C LYS A 76 -23.37 6.53 21.54
N LYS A 77 -22.27 7.03 22.11
CA LYS A 77 -22.23 8.36 22.74
C LYS A 77 -22.01 9.46 21.71
N THR A 78 -21.20 9.20 20.70
CA THR A 78 -20.91 10.18 19.63
C THR A 78 -21.73 9.97 18.36
N GLY A 79 -22.51 8.89 18.28
CA GLY A 79 -23.31 8.53 17.10
C GLY A 79 -22.46 8.03 15.92
N ARG A 80 -21.16 7.73 16.14
CA ARG A 80 -20.29 7.28 15.06
C ARG A 80 -20.64 5.84 14.67
N PRO A 81 -20.87 5.57 13.37
CA PRO A 81 -21.16 4.22 12.90
C PRO A 81 -19.92 3.31 12.96
N VAL A 82 -20.15 2.01 12.86
CA VAL A 82 -19.08 1.00 12.73
C VAL A 82 -18.17 1.37 11.56
N LYS A 83 -16.86 1.38 11.80
CA LYS A 83 -15.86 1.60 10.76
C LYS A 83 -15.32 0.26 10.26
N TYR A 84 -15.37 0.07 8.94
CA TYR A 84 -14.80 -1.08 8.27
C TYR A 84 -13.43 -0.78 7.67
N ALA A 85 -12.65 -1.83 7.41
CA ALA A 85 -11.31 -1.72 6.87
C ALA A 85 -11.26 -0.97 5.53
N SER A 86 -10.36 0.00 5.45
CA SER A 86 -10.07 0.79 4.26
C SER A 86 -8.62 0.59 3.79
N ALA A 87 -8.25 1.19 2.66
CA ALA A 87 -6.86 1.20 2.18
C ALA A 87 -5.88 1.82 3.19
N HIS A 88 -6.35 2.82 3.97
CA HIS A 88 -5.54 3.42 5.02
C HIS A 88 -5.29 2.43 6.17
N ASP A 89 -6.31 1.66 6.55
CA ASP A 89 -6.18 0.67 7.62
C ASP A 89 -5.29 -0.51 7.20
N LEU A 90 -5.32 -0.91 5.91
CA LEU A 90 -4.37 -1.87 5.34
C LEU A 90 -2.92 -1.37 5.45
N ARG A 91 -2.67 -0.11 5.06
CA ARG A 91 -1.34 0.51 5.20
C ARG A 91 -0.92 0.54 6.67
N ARG A 92 -1.78 0.97 7.58
CA ARG A 92 -1.50 1.01 9.03
C ARG A 92 -1.18 -0.38 9.59
N SER A 93 -1.98 -1.39 9.22
CA SER A 93 -1.76 -2.78 9.63
C SER A 93 -0.43 -3.33 9.11
N CYS A 94 -0.06 -3.00 7.87
CA CYS A 94 1.25 -3.35 7.32
C CYS A 94 2.40 -2.79 8.17
N GLY A 95 2.37 -1.49 8.50
CA GLY A 95 3.40 -0.88 9.36
C GLY A 95 3.50 -1.53 10.74
N ASN A 96 2.35 -1.85 11.36
CA ASN A 96 2.31 -2.56 12.65
C ASN A 96 2.90 -3.97 12.55
N ARG A 97 2.60 -4.73 11.49
CA ARG A 97 3.15 -6.08 11.29
C ARG A 97 4.66 -6.04 11.10
N LEU A 98 5.17 -5.09 10.31
CA LEU A 98 6.62 -4.91 10.15
C LEU A 98 7.29 -4.60 11.49
N ARG A 99 6.68 -3.71 12.29
CA ARG A 99 7.18 -3.42 13.64
C ARG A 99 7.18 -4.65 14.53
N ASN A 100 6.11 -5.43 14.52
CA ASN A 100 5.98 -6.64 15.34
C ASN A 100 6.97 -7.73 14.92
N ALA A 101 7.33 -7.79 13.63
CA ALA A 101 8.37 -8.68 13.11
C ALA A 101 9.81 -8.22 13.45
N GLY A 102 9.96 -7.09 14.16
CA GLY A 102 11.27 -6.56 14.54
C GLY A 102 11.97 -5.76 13.44
N VAL A 103 11.28 -5.42 12.35
CA VAL A 103 11.86 -4.63 11.25
C VAL A 103 12.27 -3.25 11.81
N PRO A 104 13.51 -2.79 11.55
CA PRO A 104 13.97 -1.50 12.06
C PRO A 104 13.05 -0.34 11.64
N PRO A 105 12.75 0.63 12.53
CA PRO A 105 11.86 1.75 12.21
C PRO A 105 12.24 2.54 10.95
N LEU A 106 13.55 2.62 10.68
CA LEU A 106 14.13 3.24 9.49
C LEU A 106 13.70 2.52 8.19
N VAL A 107 13.66 1.19 8.20
CA VAL A 107 13.24 0.39 7.04
C VAL A 107 11.73 0.52 6.85
N ILE A 108 10.97 0.50 7.95
CA ILE A 108 9.52 0.69 7.93
C ILE A 108 9.16 2.06 7.34
N SER A 109 9.83 3.14 7.74
CA SER A 109 9.53 4.48 7.23
C SER A 109 9.80 4.61 5.73
N ARG A 110 10.83 3.92 5.21
CA ARG A 110 11.15 3.87 3.77
C ARG A 110 10.10 3.09 2.98
N VAL A 111 9.70 1.91 3.43
CA VAL A 111 8.57 1.15 2.85
C VAL A 111 7.29 1.98 2.85
N MET A 112 7.01 2.63 3.98
CA MET A 112 5.78 3.36 4.23
C MET A 112 5.79 4.79 3.70
N ARG A 113 6.89 5.26 3.09
CA ARG A 113 7.00 6.58 2.45
C ARG A 113 6.29 7.72 3.20
N HIS A 114 6.46 7.82 4.51
CA HIS A 114 5.82 8.86 5.30
C HIS A 114 6.44 10.23 4.97
N ALA A 115 5.65 11.27 4.75
CA ALA A 115 6.17 12.59 4.36
C ALA A 115 7.15 13.19 5.40
N SER A 116 6.95 12.92 6.69
CA SER A 116 7.87 13.34 7.76
C SER A 116 9.26 12.66 7.69
N TRP A 117 9.40 11.60 6.89
CA TRP A 117 10.69 10.99 6.58
C TRP A 117 11.56 11.89 5.70
N GLU A 118 10.99 12.73 4.84
CA GLU A 118 11.78 13.60 3.95
C GLU A 118 12.64 14.60 4.75
N THR A 119 12.14 15.06 5.90
CA THR A 119 12.88 15.89 6.85
C THR A 119 13.96 15.09 7.58
N THR A 120 13.70 13.82 7.94
CA THR A 120 14.68 12.91 8.55
C THR A 120 15.76 12.45 7.57
N ARG A 121 15.46 12.36 6.26
CA ARG A 121 16.42 12.03 5.19
C ARG A 121 17.59 13.00 5.14
N LYS A 122 17.40 14.27 5.54
CA LYS A 122 18.50 15.25 5.61
C LYS A 122 19.50 14.95 6.72
N HIS A 123 19.10 14.21 7.75
CA HIS A 123 19.93 13.93 8.94
C HIS A 123 20.52 12.51 8.96
N TYR A 124 20.03 11.60 8.13
CA TYR A 124 20.54 10.23 8.04
C TYR A 124 21.04 9.95 6.62
N ALA A 125 22.26 9.41 6.50
CA ALA A 125 22.88 9.07 5.22
C ALA A 125 21.91 8.29 4.31
N PRO A 126 21.94 8.50 2.98
CA PRO A 126 21.15 7.72 2.04
C PRO A 126 21.49 6.24 2.28
N GLY A 127 20.53 5.49 2.81
CA GLY A 127 20.78 4.08 3.10
C GLY A 127 20.55 3.25 1.86
N ASP A 128 21.19 2.08 1.86
CA ASP A 128 21.16 1.11 0.80
C ASP A 128 19.82 0.36 0.80
N VAL A 129 19.04 0.53 -0.27
CA VAL A 129 17.71 -0.08 -0.41
C VAL A 129 17.79 -1.61 -0.49
N GLN A 130 18.88 -2.17 -1.03
CA GLN A 130 19.04 -3.62 -1.10
C GLN A 130 19.30 -4.21 0.28
N LYS A 131 20.11 -3.55 1.12
CA LYS A 131 20.30 -3.94 2.52
C LYS A 131 19.00 -3.86 3.32
N ASP A 132 18.16 -2.87 3.03
CA ASP A 132 16.85 -2.76 3.66
C ASP A 132 15.88 -3.86 3.21
N ALA A 133 15.90 -4.23 1.92
CA ALA A 133 15.14 -5.36 1.40
C ALA A 133 15.58 -6.68 2.04
N GLN A 134 16.89 -6.89 2.21
CA GLN A 134 17.42 -8.07 2.90
C GLN A 134 16.91 -8.14 4.35
N LYS A 135 16.91 -7.03 5.09
CA LYS A 135 16.33 -6.99 6.44
C LYS A 135 14.84 -7.37 6.44
N LEU A 136 14.08 -6.95 5.43
CA LEU A 136 12.68 -7.37 5.32
C LEU A 136 12.54 -8.88 5.13
N ILE A 137 13.40 -9.50 4.32
CA ILE A 137 13.45 -10.96 4.13
C ILE A 137 13.78 -11.64 5.46
N ASP A 138 14.86 -11.22 6.11
CA ASP A 138 15.37 -11.82 7.35
C ASP A 138 14.34 -11.80 8.47
N HIS A 139 13.46 -10.79 8.52
CA HIS A 139 12.45 -10.64 9.57
C HIS A 139 11.08 -11.25 9.23
N LEU A 140 10.75 -11.44 7.94
CA LEU A 140 9.41 -11.85 7.51
C LEU A 140 9.32 -13.30 7.03
N LEU A 141 10.45 -13.97 6.76
CA LEU A 141 10.52 -15.32 6.20
C LEU A 141 11.30 -16.31 7.08
N GLN A 142 11.36 -16.09 8.39
CA GLN A 142 11.92 -17.05 9.35
C GLN A 142 10.97 -18.22 9.61
#